data_AF-A0A937SW60-F1
#
_entry.id   AF-A0A937SW60-F1
#
_cell.length_a   1.000
_cell.length_b   1.000
_cell.length_c   1.000
_cell.angle_alpha   90.00
_cell.angle_beta   90.00
_cell.angle_gamma   90.00
#
_symmetry.space_group_name_H-M   'P 1'
#
loop_
_entity.id
_entity.type
_entity.pdbx_description
1 polymer ?
#
loop_
_entity_poly.entity_id
_entity_poly.type
_entity_poly.pdbx_seq_one_letter_code
_entity_poly.pdbx_strand_id
1 'polypeptide(L)'
;MELMKEHYEPCTICNDVYTASYTEIESGLKIYVCEDCIEAARYNFIWLCLHCGRAYLRPKKVFVNDMNEALIKAYKLSGEAKVIQVIEMCEKCDPNGTERYMKLTIENMEC
;
A
#
# COMPACT_ATOMS: atom_id res chain seq x y z
N MET A 1 -38.60 -6.36 -4.69
CA MET A 1 -37.35 -7.06 -4.36
C MET A 1 -36.33 -6.64 -5.40
N GLU A 2 -35.60 -5.55 -5.14
CA GLU A 2 -34.54 -5.10 -6.04
C GLU A 2 -33.38 -6.09 -5.89
N LEU A 3 -33.06 -6.79 -6.99
CA LEU A 3 -31.84 -7.59 -7.10
C LEU A 3 -30.67 -6.62 -6.95
N MET A 4 -30.00 -6.63 -5.79
CA MET A 4 -28.67 -6.05 -5.66
C MET A 4 -27.80 -6.69 -6.75
N LYS A 5 -27.53 -5.94 -7.82
CA LYS A 5 -26.52 -6.34 -8.79
C LYS A 5 -25.21 -6.32 -8.05
N GLU A 6 -24.66 -7.51 -7.77
CA GLU A 6 -23.30 -7.62 -7.25
C GLU A 6 -22.37 -6.93 -8.24
N HIS A 7 -21.82 -5.79 -7.83
CA HIS A 7 -20.95 -4.98 -8.66
C HIS A 7 -19.54 -5.54 -8.54
N TYR A 8 -19.08 -6.16 -9.60
CA TYR A 8 -17.74 -6.74 -9.70
C TYR A 8 -16.83 -5.77 -10.44
N GLU A 9 -15.68 -5.51 -9.84
CA GLU A 9 -14.61 -4.67 -10.39
C GLU A 9 -13.31 -5.48 -10.42
N PRO A 10 -12.36 -5.14 -11.32
CA PRO A 10 -11.08 -5.83 -11.38
C PRO A 10 -10.32 -5.60 -10.07
N CYS A 11 -9.67 -6.67 -9.58
CA CYS A 11 -8.81 -6.58 -8.41
C CYS A 11 -7.70 -5.55 -8.66
N THR A 12 -7.65 -4.49 -7.85
CA THR A 12 -6.69 -3.39 -7.98
C THR A 12 -5.24 -3.83 -7.79
N ILE A 13 -5.01 -5.00 -7.19
CA ILE A 13 -3.67 -5.52 -6.91
C ILE A 13 -3.12 -6.37 -8.06
N CYS A 14 -3.83 -7.42 -8.48
CA CYS A 14 -3.37 -8.32 -9.54
C CYS A 14 -3.90 -7.97 -10.93
N ASN A 15 -5.05 -7.28 -11.03
CA ASN A 15 -5.79 -7.05 -12.28
C ASN A 15 -6.16 -8.33 -13.07
N ASP A 16 -6.04 -9.52 -12.46
CA ASP A 16 -6.26 -10.81 -13.13
C ASP A 16 -7.67 -11.37 -12.94
N VAL A 17 -8.38 -10.91 -11.91
CA VAL A 17 -9.71 -11.39 -11.53
C VAL A 17 -10.66 -10.25 -11.18
N TYR A 18 -11.96 -10.50 -11.32
CA TYR A 18 -13.01 -9.61 -10.86
C TYR A 18 -13.49 -10.01 -9.46
N THR A 19 -13.79 -9.03 -8.62
CA THR A 19 -14.20 -9.23 -7.22
C THR A 19 -15.25 -8.19 -6.80
N ALA A 20 -16.17 -8.60 -5.94
CA ALA A 20 -17.10 -7.69 -5.26
C ALA A 20 -16.55 -7.20 -3.91
N SER A 21 -15.51 -7.85 -3.40
CA SER A 21 -14.83 -7.48 -2.15
C SER A 21 -14.04 -6.20 -2.34
N TYR A 22 -14.32 -5.19 -1.52
CA TYR A 22 -13.62 -3.92 -1.53
C TYR A 22 -13.18 -3.52 -0.12
N THR A 23 -12.18 -2.64 -0.07
CA THR A 23 -11.76 -1.96 1.15
C THR A 23 -11.52 -0.48 0.88
N GLU A 24 -11.57 0.34 1.92
CA GLU A 24 -11.38 1.77 1.83
C GLU A 24 -9.98 2.12 2.34
N ILE A 25 -9.15 2.68 1.45
CA ILE A 25 -7.75 3.00 1.74
C ILE A 25 -7.60 4.42 2.29
N GLU A 26 -8.46 5.33 1.82
CA GLU A 26 -8.66 6.70 2.29
C GLU A 26 -10.15 7.04 2.24
N SER A 27 -10.59 8.06 2.97
CA SER A 27 -12.00 8.46 3.01
C SER A 27 -12.58 8.69 1.61
N GLY A 28 -13.56 7.88 1.22
CA GLY A 28 -14.22 7.89 -0.09
C GLY A 28 -13.49 7.12 -1.19
N LEU A 29 -12.26 6.63 -0.95
CA LEU A 29 -11.46 5.91 -1.93
C LEU A 29 -11.51 4.40 -1.68
N LYS A 30 -12.33 3.72 -2.48
CA LYS A 30 -12.48 2.27 -2.46
C LYS A 30 -11.56 1.61 -3.46
N ILE A 31 -10.96 0.49 -3.06
CA ILE A 31 -10.25 -0.42 -3.95
C ILE A 31 -10.86 -1.81 -3.84
N TYR A 32 -10.82 -2.55 -4.94
CA TYR A 32 -11.37 -3.90 -5.02
C TYR A 32 -10.24 -4.91 -4.91
N VAL A 33 -10.38 -5.89 -4.02
CA VAL A 33 -9.28 -6.80 -3.67
C VAL A 33 -9.83 -8.22 -3.62
N CYS A 34 -9.22 -9.13 -4.38
CA CYS A 34 -9.58 -10.55 -4.35
C CYS A 34 -9.05 -11.23 -3.08
N GLU A 35 -9.64 -12.37 -2.73
CA GLU A 35 -9.25 -13.14 -1.52
C GLU A 35 -7.77 -13.53 -1.53
N ASP A 36 -7.22 -13.93 -2.68
CA ASP A 36 -5.81 -14.28 -2.80
C ASP A 36 -4.88 -13.11 -2.47
N CYS A 37 -5.24 -11.89 -2.89
CA CYS A 37 -4.46 -10.69 -2.59
C CYS A 37 -4.61 -10.27 -1.11
N ILE A 38 -5.77 -10.51 -0.49
CA ILE A 38 -5.97 -10.32 0.95
C ILE A 38 -5.09 -11.31 1.75
N GLU A 39 -5.05 -12.58 1.33
CA GLU A 39 -4.22 -13.60 1.96
C GLU A 39 -2.72 -13.28 1.79
N ALA A 40 -2.31 -12.87 0.59
CA ALA A 40 -0.93 -12.48 0.30
C ALA A 40 -0.44 -11.33 1.19
N ALA A 41 -1.33 -10.40 1.57
CA ALA A 41 -1.01 -9.27 2.44
C ALA A 41 -0.69 -9.67 3.89
N ARG A 42 -0.99 -10.91 4.30
CA ARG A 42 -0.52 -11.44 5.60
C ARG A 42 0.99 -11.56 5.62
N TYR A 43 1.58 -11.99 4.50
CA TYR A 43 3.00 -12.27 4.37
C TYR A 43 3.79 -11.17 3.65
N ASN A 44 3.10 -10.29 2.93
CA ASN A 44 3.69 -9.22 2.13
C ASN A 44 3.17 -7.85 2.58
N PHE A 45 4.02 -6.83 2.45
CA PHE A 45 3.57 -5.46 2.33
C PHE A 45 3.03 -5.26 0.92
N ILE A 46 1.82 -4.70 0.82
CA ILE A 46 1.23 -4.30 -0.44
C ILE A 46 1.18 -2.77 -0.46
N TRP A 47 1.88 -2.16 -1.41
CA TRP A 47 1.92 -0.71 -1.59
C TRP A 47 1.20 -0.32 -2.86
N LEU A 48 0.21 0.56 -2.76
CA LEU A 48 -0.55 1.06 -3.90
C LEU A 48 -0.14 2.50 -4.20
N CYS A 49 0.28 2.77 -5.44
CA CYS A 49 0.55 4.12 -5.89
C CYS A 49 -0.75 4.85 -6.26
N LEU A 50 -1.06 5.94 -5.58
CA LEU A 50 -2.24 6.76 -5.88
C LEU A 50 -2.15 7.45 -7.24
N HIS A 51 -0.94 7.73 -7.74
CA HIS A 51 -0.76 8.37 -9.05
C HIS A 51 -1.02 7.44 -10.25
N CYS A 52 -0.56 6.18 -10.21
CA CYS A 52 -0.65 5.27 -11.37
C CYS A 52 -1.46 3.99 -11.12
N GLY A 53 -1.98 3.80 -9.90
CA GLY A 53 -2.77 2.63 -9.53
C GLY A 53 -1.97 1.32 -9.43
N ARG A 54 -0.65 1.35 -9.60
CA ARG A 54 0.17 0.12 -9.53
C ARG A 54 0.34 -0.34 -8.08
N ALA A 55 0.14 -1.64 -7.88
CA ALA A 55 0.46 -2.32 -6.65
C ALA A 55 1.86 -2.93 -6.68
N TYR A 56 2.55 -2.87 -5.54
CA TYR A 56 3.88 -3.45 -5.33
C TYR A 56 3.83 -4.38 -4.13
N LEU A 57 4.33 -5.61 -4.30
CA LEU A 57 4.37 -6.59 -3.23
C LEU A 57 5.81 -6.74 -2.75
N ARG A 58 6.04 -6.57 -1.45
CA ARG A 58 7.34 -6.80 -0.81
C ARG A 58 7.21 -7.77 0.36
N PRO A 59 7.94 -8.88 0.39
CA PRO A 59 7.88 -9.82 1.51
C PRO A 59 8.25 -9.15 2.84
N LYS A 60 7.39 -9.32 3.86
CA LYS A 60 7.62 -8.70 5.19
C LYS A 60 8.95 -9.14 5.80
N LYS A 61 9.34 -10.41 5.58
CA LYS A 61 10.61 -10.96 6.07
C LYS A 61 11.84 -10.22 5.52
N VAL A 62 11.79 -9.81 4.25
CA VAL A 62 12.90 -9.07 3.61
C VAL A 62 12.95 -7.65 4.15
N PHE A 63 11.80 -6.98 4.23
CA PHE A 63 11.72 -5.61 4.74
C PHE A 63 12.17 -5.50 6.21
N VAL A 64 11.80 -6.46 7.06
CA VAL A 64 12.20 -6.46 8.48
C VAL A 64 13.71 -6.66 8.65
N ASN A 65 14.36 -7.45 7.80
CA ASN A 65 15.81 -7.63 7.88
C ASN A 65 16.60 -6.36 7.50
N ASP A 66 16.00 -5.47 6.70
CA ASP A 66 16.60 -4.21 6.27
C ASP A 66 16.33 -3.06 7.27
N MET A 67 15.45 -3.26 8.26
CA MET A 67 15.07 -2.24 9.24
C MET A 67 15.93 -2.29 10.51
N ASN A 68 16.19 -1.13 11.12
CA ASN A 68 16.81 -1.10 12.44
C ASN A 68 15.85 -1.63 13.52
N GLU A 69 16.41 -2.06 14.65
CA GLU A 69 15.65 -2.70 15.73
C GLU A 69 14.56 -1.79 16.35
N ALA A 70 14.79 -0.48 16.36
CA ALA A 70 13.82 0.51 16.84
C ALA A 70 12.61 0.65 15.90
N LEU A 71 12.83 0.63 14.59
CA LEU A 71 11.78 0.68 13.55
C LEU A 71 10.96 -0.61 13.54
N ILE A 72 11.60 -1.76 13.73
CA ILE A 72 10.91 -3.04 13.90
C ILE A 72 9.98 -2.98 15.13
N LYS A 73 10.46 -2.42 16.23
CA LYS A 73 9.68 -2.29 17.46
C LYS A 73 8.50 -1.33 17.28
N ALA A 74 8.71 -0.18 16.65
CA ALA A 74 7.64 0.77 16.31
C ALA A 74 6.59 0.16 15.39
N TYR A 75 7.01 -0.58 14.35
CA TYR A 75 6.13 -1.30 13.43
C TYR A 75 5.31 -2.40 14.13
N LYS A 76 5.90 -3.14 15.07
CA LYS A 76 5.17 -4.15 15.86
C LYS A 76 4.18 -3.52 16.84
N LEU A 77 4.54 -2.38 17.43
CA LEU A 77 3.73 -1.64 18.40
C LEU A 77 2.56 -0.92 17.75
N SER A 78 2.66 -0.54 16.47
CA SER A 78 1.57 0.15 15.79
C SER A 78 0.33 -0.72 15.59
N GLY A 79 0.43 -2.06 15.74
CA GLY A 79 -0.69 -3.00 15.89
C GLY A 79 -1.67 -3.12 14.71
N GLU A 80 -1.69 -2.12 13.84
CA GLU A 80 -2.65 -1.83 12.78
C GLU A 80 -1.88 -1.41 11.53
N ALA A 81 -0.87 -2.20 11.14
CA ALA A 81 -0.34 -2.05 9.80
C ALA A 81 -1.47 -2.40 8.82
N LYS A 82 -2.15 -1.37 8.28
CA LYS A 82 -3.16 -1.52 7.24
C LYS A 82 -2.64 -2.54 6.22
N VAL A 83 -3.48 -3.53 5.94
CA VAL A 83 -3.18 -4.68 5.08
C VAL A 83 -2.61 -4.22 3.73
N ILE A 84 -3.13 -3.08 3.24
CA ILE A 84 -2.65 -2.38 2.06
C ILE A 84 -2.25 -0.97 2.49
N GLN A 85 -1.04 -0.56 2.14
CA GLN A 85 -0.54 0.80 2.36
C GLN A 85 -0.62 1.57 1.05
N VAL A 86 -0.93 2.86 1.14
CA VAL A 86 -0.93 3.78 0.00
C VAL A 86 0.35 4.61 0.02
N ILE A 87 0.88 4.87 -1.16
CA ILE A 87 1.97 5.83 -1.39
C ILE A 87 1.49 6.83 -2.43
N GLU A 88 1.82 8.12 -2.23
CA GLU A 88 1.40 9.17 -3.15
C GLU A 88 1.91 8.90 -4.57
N MET A 89 3.22 8.65 -4.69
CA MET A 89 3.89 8.35 -5.96
C MET A 89 4.90 7.22 -5.77
N CYS A 90 4.90 6.24 -6.67
CA CYS A 90 5.94 5.22 -6.71
C CYS A 90 7.18 5.71 -7.46
N GLU A 91 8.30 5.01 -7.31
CA GLU A 91 9.56 5.30 -8.00
C GLU A 91 9.42 5.35 -9.53
N LYS A 92 8.48 4.60 -10.11
CA LYS A 92 8.22 4.69 -11.56
C LYS A 92 7.55 6.01 -11.97
N CYS A 93 6.78 6.61 -11.08
CA CYS A 93 6.11 7.90 -11.29
C CYS A 93 6.99 9.08 -10.86
N ASP A 94 7.78 8.91 -9.81
CA ASP A 94 8.80 9.86 -9.38
C ASP A 94 10.14 9.17 -9.07
N PRO A 95 11.00 8.98 -10.09
CA PRO A 95 12.30 8.36 -9.90
C PRO A 95 13.22 9.16 -8.95
N ASN A 96 12.99 10.47 -8.82
CA ASN A 96 13.83 11.37 -8.03
C ASN A 96 13.12 11.83 -6.74
N GLY A 97 12.00 11.18 -6.36
CA GLY A 97 11.18 11.61 -5.23
C GLY A 97 11.96 11.60 -3.92
N THR A 98 12.72 10.53 -3.66
CA THR A 98 13.53 10.39 -2.45
C THR A 98 14.57 11.51 -2.30
N GLU A 99 15.21 11.92 -3.39
CA GLU A 99 16.22 13.00 -3.37
C GLU A 99 15.58 14.36 -3.02
N ARG A 100 14.34 14.60 -3.48
CA ARG A 100 13.61 15.83 -3.16
C ARG A 100 13.21 15.88 -1.69
N TYR A 101 12.70 14.79 -1.12
CA TYR A 101 12.35 14.72 0.31
C TYR A 101 13.58 14.83 1.23
N MET A 102 14.72 14.24 0.85
CA MET A 102 15.96 14.37 1.61
C MET A 102 16.47 15.81 1.65
N LYS A 103 16.42 16.55 0.53
CA LYS A 103 16.79 17.97 0.50
C LYS A 103 15.91 18.83 1.39
N LEU A 104 14.59 18.63 1.35
CA LEU A 104 13.65 19.34 2.23
C LEU A 104 13.91 19.09 3.73
N THR A 105 14.38 17.89 4.09
CA THR A 105 14.69 17.58 5.50
C THR A 105 15.96 18.30 5.97
N ILE A 106 16.95 18.45 5.09
CA ILE A 106 18.21 19.17 5.39
C ILE A 106 17.95 20.67 5.50
N GLU A 107 17.18 21.26 4.57
CA GLU A 107 16.83 22.69 4.59
C GLU A 107 16.00 23.08 5.83
N ASN A 108 15.19 22.16 6.36
CA ASN A 108 14.39 22.40 7.58
C ASN A 108 15.16 22.13 8.90
N MET A 109 16.41 21.65 8.83
CA MET A 109 17.29 21.48 10.00
C MET A 109 18.29 22.63 10.19
N GLU A 110 18.41 23.54 9.21
CA GLU A 110 19.17 24.78 9.37
C GLU A 110 18.29 25.85 10.05
N CYS A 111 18.32 25.87 11.38
CA CYS A 111 17.80 26.95 12.22
C CYS A 111 18.87 27.38 13.22
#